data_AF-A0A2E9MDG4-F1
#
_entry.id   AF-A0A2E9MDG4-F1
#
_cell.length_a   1.000
_cell.length_b   1.000
_cell.length_c   1.000
_cell.angle_alpha   90.00
_cell.angle_beta   90.00
_cell.angle_gamma   90.00
#
_symmetry.space_group_name_H-M   'P 1'
#
loop_
_entity.id
_entity.type
_entity.pdbx_description
1 polymer ?
#
loop_
_entity_poly.entity_id
_entity_poly.type
_entity_poly.pdbx_seq_one_letter_code
_entity_poly.pdbx_strand_id
1 'polypeptide(L)'
;MRRSPRRTQRSAPLLAALTVFGAGTSCGSSRSPNRPTTEVGETIVVVGAGIGGLAAARRLADRGFTVIVVEARRRIGGRIWTDRFLGTAVDLGAAWIHGVKNNPISDLADRYGAERLRTDYESVQLVDIDGSRLDDDALERLAVEPG
;
A
#
# COMPACT_ATOMS: atom_id res chain seq x y z
N MET A 1 -24.80 -44.23 -3.26
CA MET A 1 -25.31 -43.22 -4.22
C MET A 1 -26.79 -42.96 -3.95
N ARG A 2 -27.13 -41.89 -3.22
CA ARG A 2 -28.51 -41.44 -2.96
C ARG A 2 -28.68 -40.08 -3.61
N ARG A 3 -29.48 -39.99 -4.68
CA ARG A 3 -29.84 -38.72 -5.32
C ARG A 3 -31.03 -38.12 -4.57
N SER A 4 -30.84 -36.93 -4.01
CA SER A 4 -31.90 -36.09 -3.42
C SER A 4 -32.45 -35.13 -4.48
N PRO A 5 -33.76 -34.82 -4.51
CA PRO A 5 -34.39 -34.15 -5.65
C PRO A 5 -34.12 -32.64 -5.69
N ARG A 6 -33.94 -32.12 -6.91
CA ARG A 6 -33.83 -30.70 -7.22
C ARG A 6 -35.10 -29.96 -6.82
N ARG A 7 -35.01 -29.05 -5.86
CA ARG A 7 -36.07 -28.09 -5.52
C ARG A 7 -36.07 -26.96 -6.55
N THR A 8 -36.90 -27.10 -7.59
CA THR A 8 -37.24 -26.01 -8.51
C THR A 8 -38.17 -25.05 -7.80
N GLN A 9 -37.68 -23.88 -7.38
CA GLN A 9 -38.52 -22.82 -6.86
C GLN A 9 -38.75 -21.80 -7.98
N ARG A 10 -39.99 -21.78 -8.48
CA ARG A 10 -40.48 -20.91 -9.54
C ARG A 10 -40.46 -19.45 -9.06
N SER A 11 -39.92 -18.59 -9.91
CA SER A 11 -40.00 -17.13 -9.84
C SER A 11 -41.45 -16.64 -9.91
N ALA A 12 -41.87 -15.82 -8.95
CA ALA A 12 -43.12 -15.06 -8.98
C ALA A 12 -42.80 -13.56 -9.13
N PRO A 13 -43.69 -12.76 -9.77
CA PRO A 13 -43.29 -11.56 -10.48
C PRO A 13 -43.20 -10.31 -9.61
N LEU A 14 -42.42 -9.38 -10.16
CA LEU A 14 -42.26 -7.98 -9.86
C LEU A 14 -43.60 -7.24 -9.77
N LEU A 15 -43.87 -6.55 -8.67
CA LEU A 15 -44.86 -5.46 -8.63
C LEU A 15 -44.21 -4.23 -7.99
N ALA A 16 -43.91 -3.26 -8.86
CA ALA A 16 -43.45 -1.94 -8.48
C ALA A 16 -44.61 -1.14 -7.88
N ALA A 17 -44.44 -0.63 -6.66
CA ALA A 17 -45.25 0.44 -6.12
C ALA A 17 -44.33 1.63 -5.84
N LEU A 18 -44.30 2.55 -6.80
CA LEU A 18 -43.68 3.86 -6.67
C LEU A 18 -44.62 4.72 -5.82
N THR A 19 -44.21 5.06 -4.59
CA THR A 19 -44.86 6.11 -3.80
C THR A 19 -43.80 7.14 -3.45
N VAL A 20 -43.81 8.25 -4.18
CA VAL A 20 -43.00 9.43 -3.87
C VAL A 20 -43.71 10.16 -2.72
N PHE A 21 -43.15 10.09 -1.53
CA PHE A 21 -43.39 11.06 -0.46
C PHE A 21 -42.06 11.62 0.00
N GLY A 22 -41.80 12.88 -0.36
CA GLY A 22 -40.68 13.64 0.13
C GLY A 22 -40.91 14.05 1.58
N ALA A 23 -40.07 13.54 2.47
CA ALA A 23 -39.75 14.12 3.76
C ALA A 23 -38.24 13.96 3.93
N GLY A 24 -37.53 15.05 4.25
CA GLY A 24 -36.08 15.08 4.37
C GLY A 24 -35.57 14.07 5.40
N THR A 25 -35.19 12.89 4.93
CA THR A 25 -34.44 11.91 5.70
C THR A 25 -33.00 12.35 5.69
N SER A 26 -32.57 12.90 6.83
CA SER A 26 -31.15 12.94 7.18
C SER A 26 -30.54 11.58 6.82
N CYS A 27 -29.37 11.60 6.20
CA CYS A 27 -28.61 10.40 5.89
C CYS A 27 -28.18 9.77 7.22
N GLY A 28 -29.10 9.06 7.87
CA GLY A 28 -28.85 8.28 9.07
C GLY A 28 -27.95 7.14 8.66
N SER A 29 -26.66 7.27 8.96
CA SER A 29 -25.73 6.15 8.87
C SER A 29 -26.32 4.98 9.65
N SER A 30 -26.82 3.96 8.95
CA SER A 30 -27.28 2.72 9.54
C SER A 30 -26.07 2.00 10.13
N ARG A 31 -25.74 2.33 11.38
CA ARG A 31 -24.72 1.61 12.13
C ARG A 31 -25.29 0.22 12.37
N SER A 32 -24.72 -0.78 11.69
CA SER A 32 -25.13 -2.19 11.87
C SER A 32 -25.13 -2.53 13.36
N PRO A 33 -26.22 -3.09 13.91
CA PRO A 33 -26.34 -3.42 15.34
C PRO A 33 -25.37 -4.52 15.79
N ASN A 34 -24.59 -5.09 14.86
CA ASN A 34 -23.63 -6.15 15.13
C ASN A 34 -22.19 -5.74 14.78
N ARG A 35 -21.85 -4.45 14.87
CA ARG A 35 -20.46 -4.03 14.73
C ARG A 35 -19.73 -4.35 16.03
N PRO A 36 -18.74 -5.26 16.05
CA PRO A 36 -17.97 -5.52 17.24
C PRO A 36 -17.30 -4.21 17.69
N THR A 37 -17.59 -3.79 18.92
CA THR A 37 -16.86 -2.73 19.60
C THR A 37 -15.54 -3.33 20.05
N THR A 38 -14.43 -2.83 19.51
CA THR A 38 -13.11 -3.36 19.84
C THR A 38 -12.69 -2.83 21.20
N GLU A 39 -12.60 -3.69 22.21
CA GLU A 39 -12.22 -3.32 23.58
C GLU A 39 -10.70 -3.42 23.76
N VAL A 40 -10.12 -2.51 24.54
CA VAL A 40 -8.69 -2.54 24.85
C VAL A 40 -8.37 -3.84 25.60
N GLY A 41 -7.41 -4.61 25.07
CA GLY A 41 -7.07 -5.95 25.56
C GLY A 41 -7.50 -7.08 24.62
N GLU A 42 -8.36 -6.81 23.63
CA GLU A 42 -8.65 -7.78 22.56
C GLU A 42 -7.40 -8.07 21.70
N THR A 43 -7.40 -9.26 21.10
CA THR A 43 -6.33 -9.68 20.17
C THR A 43 -6.68 -9.27 18.75
N ILE A 44 -5.80 -8.48 18.12
CA ILE A 44 -5.93 -8.04 16.73
C ILE A 44 -4.87 -8.75 15.89
N VAL A 45 -5.31 -9.36 14.80
CA VAL A 45 -4.42 -9.96 13.80
C VAL A 45 -4.19 -8.97 12.65
N VAL A 46 -2.93 -8.63 12.38
CA VAL A 46 -2.52 -7.85 11.22
C VAL A 46 -1.92 -8.79 10.18
N VAL A 47 -2.51 -8.81 8.98
CA VAL A 47 -2.03 -9.64 7.87
C VAL A 47 -1.06 -8.83 7.01
N GLY A 48 0.19 -9.27 6.97
CA GLY A 48 1.31 -8.68 6.24
C GLY A 48 2.23 -7.83 7.12
N ALA A 49 3.52 -8.15 7.13
CA ALA A 49 4.58 -7.42 7.83
C ALA A 49 5.32 -6.44 6.90
N GLY A 50 4.59 -5.76 6.02
CA GLY A 50 5.08 -4.60 5.28
C GLY A 50 5.03 -3.31 6.10
N ILE A 51 5.55 -2.20 5.57
CA ILE A 51 5.60 -0.90 6.30
C ILE A 51 4.24 -0.47 6.86
N GLY A 52 3.15 -0.63 6.10
CA GLY A 52 1.80 -0.31 6.55
C GLY A 52 1.29 -1.22 7.67
N GLY A 53 1.53 -2.53 7.55
CA GLY A 53 1.13 -3.51 8.57
C GLY A 53 1.91 -3.33 9.87
N LEU A 54 3.23 -3.12 9.79
CA LEU A 54 4.07 -2.83 10.96
C LEU A 54 3.69 -1.50 11.63
N ALA A 55 3.39 -0.46 10.84
CA ALA A 55 2.92 0.82 11.38
C ALA A 55 1.57 0.67 12.09
N ALA A 56 0.62 -0.07 11.50
CA ALA A 56 -0.67 -0.36 12.12
C ALA A 56 -0.49 -1.17 13.41
N ALA A 57 0.32 -2.23 13.37
CA ALA A 57 0.60 -3.09 14.51
C ALA A 57 1.21 -2.29 15.67
N ARG A 58 2.20 -1.44 15.38
CA ARG A 58 2.80 -0.55 16.39
C ARG A 58 1.75 0.35 17.02
N ARG A 59 0.93 1.01 16.19
CA ARG A 59 -0.09 1.97 16.64
C ARG A 59 -1.23 1.34 17.45
N LEU A 60 -1.53 0.07 17.20
CA LEU A 60 -2.47 -0.74 17.98
C LEU A 60 -1.84 -1.21 19.30
N ALA A 61 -0.59 -1.68 19.27
CA ALA A 61 0.13 -2.10 20.48
C ALA A 61 0.33 -0.92 21.45
N ASP A 62 0.68 0.27 20.94
CA ASP A 62 0.79 1.50 21.74
C ASP A 62 -0.56 1.91 22.40
N ARG A 63 -1.69 1.37 21.93
CA ARG A 63 -3.03 1.56 22.51
C ARG A 63 -3.46 0.45 23.48
N GLY A 64 -2.57 -0.51 23.78
CA GLY A 64 -2.85 -1.59 24.74
C GLY A 64 -3.55 -2.81 24.16
N PHE A 65 -3.67 -2.93 22.84
CA PHE A 65 -4.18 -4.16 22.21
C PHE A 65 -3.09 -5.24 22.17
N THR A 66 -3.49 -6.51 22.26
CA THR A 66 -2.61 -7.62 21.92
C THR A 66 -2.57 -7.74 20.40
N VAL A 67 -1.39 -7.66 19.78
CA VAL A 67 -1.28 -7.65 18.31
C VAL A 67 -0.45 -8.83 17.82
N ILE A 68 -1.01 -9.59 16.89
CA ILE A 68 -0.32 -10.68 16.17
C ILE A 68 -0.13 -10.25 14.73
N VAL A 69 1.11 -10.24 14.23
CA VAL A 69 1.40 -9.96 12.82
C VAL A 69 1.71 -11.27 12.11
N VAL A 70 1.01 -11.55 11.02
CA VAL A 70 1.22 -12.75 10.20
C VAL A 70 1.79 -12.34 8.85
N GLU A 71 2.94 -12.89 8.47
CA GLU A 71 3.60 -12.62 7.19
C GLU A 71 3.76 -13.92 6.40
N ALA A 72 3.47 -13.86 5.11
CA ALA A 72 3.55 -15.02 4.22
C ALA A 72 5.00 -15.35 3.83
N ARG A 73 5.88 -14.35 3.79
CA ARG A 73 7.29 -14.48 3.44
C ARG A 73 8.14 -14.86 4.65
N ARG A 74 9.35 -15.35 4.38
CA ARG A 74 10.38 -15.60 5.41
C ARG A 74 11.11 -14.33 5.88
N ARG A 75 10.56 -13.16 5.58
CA ARG A 75 11.13 -11.85 5.92
C ARG A 75 10.02 -10.82 6.08
N ILE A 76 10.28 -9.82 6.90
CA ILE A 76 9.45 -8.62 7.01
C ILE A 76 9.80 -7.61 5.90
N GLY A 77 9.13 -6.46 5.91
CA GLY A 77 9.36 -5.33 5.00
C GLY A 77 8.44 -5.33 3.77
N GLY A 78 7.92 -6.50 3.37
CA GLY A 78 7.05 -6.63 2.20
C GLY A 78 7.77 -6.21 0.91
N ARG A 79 7.31 -5.11 0.30
CA ARG A 79 7.94 -4.51 -0.90
C ARG A 79 9.19 -3.68 -0.60
N ILE A 80 9.50 -3.44 0.67
CA ILE A 80 10.80 -2.90 1.09
C ILE A 80 11.70 -4.10 1.34
N TRP A 81 12.75 -4.25 0.52
CA TRP A 81 13.63 -5.41 0.58
C TRP A 81 15.04 -5.03 0.18
N THR A 82 15.94 -5.14 1.15
CA THR A 82 17.38 -5.07 0.94
C THR A 82 17.93 -6.49 0.89
N ASP A 83 18.57 -6.85 -0.22
CA ASP A 83 19.33 -8.07 -0.36
C ASP A 83 20.82 -7.81 -0.08
N ARG A 84 21.55 -8.83 0.38
CA ARG A 84 22.97 -8.74 0.75
C ARG A 84 23.84 -9.83 0.11
N PHE A 85 23.33 -10.52 -0.90
CA PHE A 85 24.00 -11.70 -1.48
C PHE A 85 25.39 -11.40 -2.07
N LEU A 86 25.62 -10.17 -2.53
CA LEU A 86 26.91 -9.71 -3.08
C LEU A 86 27.88 -9.19 -2.01
N GLY A 87 27.60 -9.39 -0.72
CA GLY A 87 28.36 -8.79 0.38
C GLY A 87 28.12 -7.28 0.55
N THR A 88 27.26 -6.69 -0.29
CA THR A 88 26.81 -5.29 -0.19
C THR A 88 25.28 -5.22 -0.15
N ALA A 89 24.74 -4.17 0.45
CA ALA A 89 23.30 -3.93 0.50
C ALA A 89 22.79 -3.44 -0.86
N VAL A 90 21.82 -4.16 -1.43
CA VAL A 90 21.12 -3.77 -2.66
C VAL A 90 19.62 -3.78 -2.41
N ASP A 91 18.97 -2.64 -2.58
CA ASP A 91 17.52 -2.57 -2.48
C ASP A 91 16.86 -3.11 -3.77
N LEU A 92 16.08 -4.18 -3.60
CA LEU A 92 15.28 -4.81 -4.65
C LEU A 92 13.82 -4.30 -4.62
N GLY A 93 13.59 -3.20 -3.92
CA GLY A 93 12.28 -2.65 -3.62
C GLY A 93 12.34 -1.13 -3.49
N ALA A 94 11.68 -0.58 -2.48
CA ALA A 94 11.76 0.86 -2.21
C ALA A 94 13.19 1.27 -1.82
N ALA A 95 13.81 2.14 -2.62
CA ALA A 95 15.17 2.63 -2.43
C ALA A 95 15.27 4.17 -2.31
N TRP A 96 14.17 4.91 -2.52
CA TRP A 96 14.12 6.37 -2.45
C TRP A 96 13.08 6.89 -1.47
N ILE A 97 13.41 8.00 -0.82
CA ILE A 97 12.47 8.84 -0.09
C ILE A 97 12.23 10.09 -0.94
N HIS A 98 11.12 10.13 -1.65
CA HIS A 98 10.73 11.31 -2.42
C HIS A 98 10.14 12.38 -1.51
N GLY A 99 10.57 13.64 -1.69
CA GLY A 99 10.11 14.77 -0.89
C GLY A 99 10.46 14.61 0.59
N VAL A 100 11.60 15.13 1.02
CA VAL A 100 12.10 14.90 2.39
C VAL A 100 11.46 15.81 3.46
N LYS A 101 10.88 16.95 3.05
CA LYS A 101 10.22 17.88 3.97
C LYS A 101 8.83 17.38 4.34
N ASN A 102 8.50 17.38 5.64
CA ASN A 102 7.21 16.94 6.18
C ASN A 102 6.83 15.50 5.78
N ASN A 103 7.84 14.63 5.63
CA ASN A 103 7.65 13.24 5.23
C ASN A 103 7.91 12.31 6.42
N PRO A 104 6.92 11.53 6.87
CA PRO A 104 7.07 10.66 8.04
C PRO A 104 8.13 9.57 7.86
N ILE A 105 8.51 9.23 6.62
CA ILE A 105 9.60 8.30 6.35
C ILE A 105 10.96 8.95 6.61
N SER A 106 11.10 10.26 6.40
CA SER A 106 12.32 11.00 6.76
C SER A 106 12.51 11.02 8.27
N ASP A 107 11.45 11.34 9.04
CA ASP A 107 11.51 11.29 10.51
C ASP A 107 11.79 9.88 11.02
N LEU A 108 11.26 8.86 10.34
CA LEU A 108 11.54 7.46 10.66
C LEU A 108 13.02 7.12 10.42
N ALA A 109 13.58 7.54 9.29
CA ALA A 109 14.99 7.36 8.97
C ALA A 109 15.88 8.01 10.03
N ASP A 110 15.57 9.25 10.43
CA ASP A 110 16.32 9.98 11.46
C ASP A 110 16.25 9.29 12.83
N ARG A 111 15.05 8.85 13.25
CA ARG A 111 14.89 8.14 14.53
C ARG A 111 15.68 6.85 14.63
N TYR A 112 15.89 6.15 13.51
CA TYR A 112 16.63 4.88 13.48
C TYR A 112 18.06 5.03 12.96
N GLY A 113 18.54 6.25 12.73
CA GLY A 113 19.90 6.52 12.24
C GLY A 113 20.18 5.92 10.86
N ALA A 114 19.15 5.82 10.00
CA ALA A 114 19.33 5.34 8.64
C ALA A 114 20.07 6.40 7.80
N GLU A 115 21.24 6.04 7.30
CA GLU A 115 22.02 6.89 6.41
C GLU A 115 21.24 7.18 5.12
N ARG A 116 21.31 8.43 4.66
CA ARG A 116 20.64 8.90 3.45
C ARG A 116 21.62 9.66 2.59
N LEU A 117 21.65 9.31 1.31
CA LEU A 117 22.39 10.06 0.29
C LEU A 117 21.39 10.84 -0.56
N ARG A 118 21.76 12.08 -0.92
CA ARG A 118 20.95 12.88 -1.84
C ARG A 118 21.22 12.39 -3.26
N THR A 119 20.17 12.05 -3.99
CA THR A 119 20.24 11.87 -5.44
C THR A 119 20.16 13.23 -6.12
N ASP A 120 21.13 13.51 -6.99
CA ASP A 120 21.09 14.66 -7.89
C ASP A 120 20.51 14.22 -9.23
N TYR A 121 19.31 14.71 -9.55
CA TYR A 121 18.61 14.40 -10.79
C TYR A 121 19.17 15.17 -11.99
N GLU A 122 19.96 16.22 -11.76
CA GLU A 122 20.62 16.97 -12.83
C GLU A 122 21.96 16.34 -13.23
N SER A 123 22.51 15.45 -12.40
CA SER A 123 23.76 14.73 -12.67
C SER A 123 23.53 13.51 -13.56
N VAL A 124 22.99 13.72 -14.76
CA VAL A 124 22.74 12.66 -15.74
C VAL A 124 23.85 12.64 -16.79
N GLN A 125 24.35 11.45 -17.12
CA GLN A 125 25.19 11.24 -18.30
C GLN A 125 24.40 10.40 -19.31
N LEU A 126 24.34 10.88 -20.55
CA LEU A 126 23.75 10.13 -21.65
C LEU A 126 24.84 9.50 -22.47
N VAL A 127 24.64 8.22 -22.76
CA VAL A 127 25.59 7.37 -23.47
C VAL A 127 24.81 6.58 -24.51
N ASP A 128 25.29 6.60 -25.76
CA ASP A 128 24.71 5.84 -26.86
C ASP A 128 25.00 4.33 -26.68
N ILE A 129 24.32 3.47 -27.45
CA ILE A 129 24.45 2.01 -27.45
C ILE A 129 25.89 1.59 -27.79
N ASP A 130 26.62 2.39 -28.57
CA ASP A 130 28.03 2.17 -28.89
C ASP A 130 29.00 2.59 -27.75
N GLY A 131 28.48 3.18 -26.68
CA GLY A 131 29.25 3.64 -25.53
C GLY A 131 29.78 5.07 -25.64
N SER A 132 29.51 5.77 -26.74
CA SER A 132 29.88 7.18 -26.90
C SER A 132 29.01 8.09 -26.03
N ARG A 133 29.61 9.16 -25.47
CA ARG A 133 28.86 10.16 -24.70
C ARG A 133 28.13 11.10 -25.66
N LEU A 134 26.85 11.34 -25.39
CA LEU A 134 26.08 12.35 -26.09
C LEU A 134 26.35 13.72 -25.44
N ASP A 135 26.76 14.69 -26.24
CA ASP A 135 26.89 16.09 -25.84
C ASP A 135 25.53 16.80 -25.91
N ASP A 136 25.48 18.03 -25.37
CA ASP A 136 24.27 18.84 -25.31
C ASP A 136 23.68 19.10 -26.71
N ASP A 137 24.55 19.28 -27.72
CA ASP A 137 24.14 19.45 -29.13
C ASP A 137 23.50 18.18 -29.71
N ALA A 138 24.04 16.99 -29.41
CA ALA A 138 23.44 15.71 -29.79
C ALA A 138 22.11 15.46 -29.06
N LEU A 139 22.02 15.89 -27.81
CA LEU A 139 20.81 15.87 -26.99
C LEU A 139 19.68 16.71 -27.60
N GLU A 140 19.96 17.96 -27.97
CA GLU A 140 18.97 18.85 -28.59
C GLU A 140 18.46 18.29 -29.93
N ARG A 141 19.33 17.64 -30.70
CA ARG A 141 18.94 16.95 -31.95
C ARG A 141 18.01 15.75 -31.72
N LEU A 142 18.09 15.10 -30.56
CA LEU A 142 17.22 13.98 -30.16
C LEU A 142 15.93 14.44 -29.50
N ALA A 143 15.90 15.65 -28.94
CA ALA A 143 14.74 16.23 -28.27
C ALA A 143 13.64 16.74 -29.24
N VAL A 144 13.77 16.46 -30.55
CA VAL A 144 12.82 16.92 -31.58
C VAL A 144 11.56 16.04 -31.61
N GLU A 145 10.48 16.67 -31.14
CA GLU A 145 9.03 16.39 -31.22
C GLU A 145 8.41 15.18 -30.48
N PRO A 146 7.58 15.42 -29.44
CA PRO A 146 6.56 14.47 -29.01
C PRO A 146 5.45 14.38 -30.07
N GLY A 147 5.31 13.21 -30.69
CA GLY A 147 4.16 12.86 -31.54
C GLY A 147 2.88 12.58 -30.77
#